data_AF-A0A9X2V0X7-F1
#
_entry.id   AF-A0A9X2V0X7-F1
#
_cell.length_a   1.000
_cell.length_b   1.000
_cell.length_c   1.000
_cell.angle_alpha   90.00
_cell.angle_beta   90.00
_cell.angle_gamma   90.00
#
_symmetry.space_group_name_H-M   'P 1'
#
loop_
_entity.id
_entity.type
_entity.pdbx_description
1 polymer ?
#
loop_
_entity_poly.entity_id
_entity_poly.type
_entity_poly.pdbx_seq_one_letter_code
_entity_poly.pdbx_strand_id
1 'polypeptide(L)'
;MSRRLLLSVALLFLFVAGGCGGLADTADERDDASSGDASPTTAPVDGYASHPARIYVDGERGDWAELPVRHTDAPNDGEGVDLERVWIAHDDEYLFLRLELGEAVNLQEGNDLTLYLDTDDNPGTGQQALGLGAELAWTFGERSGRVVRNGDAEEVTHAALGFTSLPTVTSETFEVAFDRSAAPTDDGALFEGDSLRVGLSTDGDRLPDADGGLGYVLSDADPPLDAPPLDAPPASALRMLSYNSVNDFDREQSAIFFETRQPSFRRIFDATNPGVIAFQEVYDQTADQVAAVADEALGLPDEWDWAKQGQDLVLGSRYPILDTHTIPGYENNVSGAFLLDADDALGTDLLVVNMHPPCCNYGPDDGEPSRNAQRQRVVDGVVAFLRDVKQGDGPFDVPPKTPIVVLGDMNFVGDAQQPRTLRTGEIVHTDRYGPPAAPDWDGSPLLDTRPRQVASPLHTTWIAPGSSFPPGRLDYAFVTDSVLEVVHEFVLHTPALPADVRSAHGLRANDTPTASDHLPVVIDVTPR
;
A
#
# COMPACT_ATOMS: atom_id res chain seq x y z
N MET A 1 57.08 7.75 3.07
CA MET A 1 57.37 7.19 4.41
C MET A 1 56.02 6.82 4.99
N SER A 2 55.62 5.60 5.39
CA SER A 2 56.24 4.29 5.67
C SER A 2 55.12 3.23 5.42
N ARG A 3 55.26 2.32 4.44
CA ARG A 3 55.51 0.86 4.54
C ARG A 3 54.50 0.05 5.40
N ARG A 4 53.70 -0.80 4.73
CA ARG A 4 53.74 -2.30 4.68
C ARG A 4 52.93 -2.97 5.83
N LEU A 5 52.12 -4.02 5.61
CA LEU A 5 52.47 -5.31 5.01
C LEU A 5 51.19 -6.12 4.65
N LEU A 6 51.13 -6.68 3.44
CA LEU A 6 50.30 -7.85 3.08
C LEU A 6 51.01 -9.14 3.53
N LEU A 7 50.27 -10.21 3.82
CA LEU A 7 50.76 -11.58 3.58
C LEU A 7 49.61 -12.56 3.30
N SER A 8 49.63 -13.14 2.10
CA SER A 8 48.91 -14.34 1.66
C SER A 8 49.79 -15.57 1.91
N VAL A 9 49.23 -16.73 2.25
CA VAL A 9 49.86 -18.05 2.03
C VAL A 9 48.78 -19.10 1.73
N ALA A 10 49.08 -19.93 0.73
CA ALA A 10 48.30 -21.06 0.24
C ALA A 10 49.08 -22.39 0.39
N LEU A 11 48.41 -23.50 0.07
CA LEU A 11 48.86 -24.91 -0.10
C LEU A 11 49.04 -25.72 1.22
N LEU A 12 48.75 -27.03 1.33
CA LEU A 12 48.82 -28.13 0.36
C LEU A 12 48.03 -29.38 0.86
N PHE A 13 47.53 -30.18 -0.10
CA PHE A 13 47.02 -31.55 0.03
C PHE A 13 48.06 -32.57 0.51
N LEU A 14 47.62 -33.64 1.20
CA LEU A 14 48.25 -34.98 1.09
C LEU A 14 47.24 -36.13 1.29
N PHE A 15 47.17 -36.99 0.28
CA PHE A 15 46.56 -38.33 0.27
C PHE A 15 47.55 -39.36 0.82
N VAL A 16 47.09 -40.35 1.60
CA VAL A 16 47.64 -41.72 1.58
C VAL A 16 46.51 -42.72 1.84
N ALA A 17 46.37 -43.67 0.91
CA ALA A 17 45.52 -44.84 0.99
C ALA A 17 46.23 -46.03 1.65
N GLY A 18 45.47 -46.99 2.16
CA GLY A 18 45.87 -48.41 2.17
C GLY A 18 45.46 -49.20 3.41
N GLY A 19 44.73 -50.30 3.19
CA GLY A 19 44.78 -51.45 4.09
C GLY A 19 43.49 -52.25 4.24
N CYS A 20 43.30 -53.23 3.36
CA CYS A 20 42.28 -54.27 3.44
C CYS A 20 42.45 -55.21 4.64
N GLY A 21 41.34 -55.83 5.07
CA GLY A 21 41.32 -57.25 5.43
C GLY A 21 40.59 -57.61 6.73
N GLY A 22 39.58 -58.50 6.62
CA GLY A 22 39.21 -59.40 7.71
C GLY A 22 37.72 -59.61 7.92
N LEU A 23 37.13 -60.55 7.18
CA LEU A 23 35.88 -61.24 7.53
C LEU A 23 36.08 -62.12 8.77
N ALA A 24 35.17 -62.06 9.72
CA ALA A 24 34.81 -63.19 10.60
C ALA A 24 33.41 -63.00 11.17
N ASP A 25 32.51 -63.92 10.79
CA ASP A 25 31.21 -64.17 11.40
C ASP A 25 31.33 -64.36 12.91
N THR A 26 30.42 -63.76 13.68
CA THR A 26 29.71 -64.46 14.77
C THR A 26 28.37 -63.76 14.99
N ALA A 27 27.32 -64.56 14.93
CA ALA A 27 25.96 -64.18 15.28
C ALA A 27 25.87 -63.87 16.78
N ASP A 28 25.16 -62.81 17.13
CA ASP A 28 24.49 -62.71 18.42
C ASP A 28 23.20 -61.90 18.21
N GLU A 29 22.08 -62.57 18.46
CA GLU A 29 20.73 -62.02 18.45
C GLU A 29 20.62 -60.91 19.51
N ARG A 30 20.22 -59.71 19.11
CA ARG A 30 19.61 -58.73 20.00
C ARG A 30 18.45 -58.04 19.31
N ASP A 31 17.27 -58.51 19.71
CA ASP A 31 15.96 -57.88 19.77
C ASP A 31 15.80 -56.50 19.14
N ASP A 32 14.90 -56.50 18.14
CA ASP A 32 14.16 -55.36 17.64
C ASP A 32 13.60 -54.49 18.77
N ALA A 33 14.01 -53.23 18.77
CA ALA A 33 13.19 -52.13 19.26
C ALA A 33 13.59 -50.85 18.49
N SER A 34 13.26 -50.78 17.20
CA SER A 34 13.10 -49.49 16.54
C SER A 34 11.76 -48.90 16.98
N SER A 35 11.73 -48.28 18.15
CA SER A 35 10.75 -47.23 18.40
C SER A 35 11.15 -46.04 17.52
N GLY A 36 10.70 -46.08 16.26
CA GLY A 36 10.52 -44.87 15.49
C GLY A 36 9.44 -44.06 16.19
N ASP A 37 9.87 -43.23 17.15
CA ASP A 37 9.04 -42.21 17.78
C ASP A 37 8.85 -41.12 16.73
N ALA A 38 7.98 -41.38 15.74
CA ALA A 38 7.39 -40.32 14.98
C ALA A 38 6.59 -39.51 16.00
N SER A 39 7.12 -38.34 16.37
CA SER A 39 6.39 -37.38 17.20
C SER A 39 4.98 -37.27 16.61
N PRO A 40 3.92 -37.47 17.41
CA PRO A 40 2.56 -37.39 16.90
C PRO A 40 2.41 -36.02 16.26
N THR A 41 2.14 -35.99 14.96
CA THR A 41 1.87 -34.75 14.24
C THR A 41 0.73 -34.05 14.96
N THR A 42 1.01 -32.88 15.53
CA THR A 42 0.01 -32.12 16.26
C THR A 42 -1.11 -31.77 15.28
N ALA A 43 -2.34 -32.14 15.61
CA ALA A 43 -3.50 -31.77 14.80
C ALA A 43 -3.67 -30.23 14.80
N PRO A 44 -4.27 -29.64 13.76
CA PRO A 44 -4.55 -28.21 13.78
C PRO A 44 -5.46 -27.84 14.94
N VAL A 45 -5.19 -26.67 15.52
CA VAL A 45 -5.97 -26.06 16.59
C VAL A 45 -7.39 -25.80 16.09
N ASP A 46 -8.34 -26.39 16.82
CA ASP A 46 -9.78 -26.34 16.53
C ASP A 46 -10.19 -26.85 15.15
N GLY A 47 -9.34 -27.66 14.49
CA GLY A 47 -9.63 -28.25 13.18
C GLY A 47 -9.46 -27.30 12.00
N TYR A 48 -10.14 -27.59 10.90
CA TYR A 48 -10.11 -26.78 9.68
C TYR A 48 -11.38 -25.94 9.53
N ALA A 49 -11.22 -24.72 9.06
CA ALA A 49 -12.30 -23.83 8.63
C ALA A 49 -12.13 -23.45 7.16
N SER A 50 -13.19 -22.94 6.53
CA SER A 50 -13.13 -22.44 5.15
C SER A 50 -14.18 -21.35 4.96
N HIS A 51 -13.76 -20.18 4.48
CA HIS A 51 -14.64 -19.03 4.27
C HIS A 51 -14.35 -18.38 2.91
N PRO A 52 -14.98 -18.88 1.83
CA PRO A 52 -14.92 -18.21 0.53
C PRO A 52 -15.69 -16.88 0.60
N ALA A 53 -15.02 -15.75 0.39
CA ALA A 53 -15.61 -14.42 0.46
C ALA A 53 -14.82 -13.42 -0.40
N ARG A 54 -15.52 -12.45 -0.99
CA ARG A 54 -14.88 -11.29 -1.61
C ARG A 54 -14.52 -10.29 -0.52
N ILE A 55 -13.22 -10.08 -0.33
CA ILE A 55 -12.67 -9.05 0.53
C ILE A 55 -12.10 -7.95 -0.35
N TYR A 56 -12.28 -6.70 0.07
CA TYR A 56 -11.69 -5.51 -0.51
C TYR A 56 -10.68 -4.96 0.49
N VAL A 57 -9.39 -5.05 0.16
CA VAL A 57 -8.32 -4.58 1.03
C VAL A 57 -8.27 -3.06 0.94
N ASP A 58 -9.03 -2.39 1.81
CA ASP A 58 -9.27 -0.94 1.85
C ASP A 58 -8.91 -0.30 3.20
N GLY A 59 -8.49 -1.11 4.18
CA GLY A 59 -8.18 -0.74 5.54
C GLY A 59 -9.41 -0.62 6.45
N GLU A 60 -10.60 -0.99 5.98
CA GLU A 60 -11.84 -1.04 6.74
C GLU A 60 -12.23 -2.50 7.09
N ARG A 61 -13.34 -2.67 7.79
CA ARG A 61 -13.79 -3.96 8.33
C ARG A 61 -15.17 -4.40 7.85
N GLY A 62 -15.71 -3.69 6.86
CA GLY A 62 -17.13 -3.76 6.50
C GLY A 62 -17.54 -5.12 5.94
N ASP A 63 -16.76 -5.62 5.00
CA ASP A 63 -16.88 -6.94 4.35
C ASP A 63 -16.49 -8.11 5.27
N TRP A 64 -15.68 -7.88 6.29
CA TRP A 64 -15.38 -8.86 7.34
C TRP A 64 -16.51 -9.07 8.36
N ALA A 65 -17.50 -8.17 8.42
CA ALA A 65 -18.45 -8.12 9.54
C ALA A 65 -19.30 -9.40 9.70
N GLU A 66 -19.62 -10.08 8.61
CA GLU A 66 -20.41 -11.31 8.59
C GLU A 66 -19.55 -12.60 8.64
N LEU A 67 -18.22 -12.46 8.60
CA LEU A 67 -17.30 -13.59 8.66
C LEU A 67 -16.99 -13.96 10.12
N PRO A 68 -17.00 -15.27 10.46
CA PRO A 68 -16.63 -15.70 11.79
C PRO A 68 -15.13 -15.44 12.02
N VAL A 69 -14.81 -15.00 13.24
CA VAL A 69 -13.42 -14.93 13.71
C VAL A 69 -12.81 -16.33 13.60
N ARG A 70 -11.65 -16.47 12.95
CA ARG A 70 -10.96 -17.78 12.86
C ARG A 70 -10.41 -18.17 14.23
N HIS A 71 -9.86 -17.21 14.98
CA HIS A 71 -9.40 -17.43 16.33
C HIS A 71 -9.42 -16.12 17.14
N THR A 72 -9.78 -16.24 18.42
CA THR A 72 -9.67 -15.19 19.42
C THR A 72 -8.69 -15.66 20.46
N ASP A 73 -7.60 -14.93 20.63
CA ASP A 73 -6.58 -15.21 21.61
C ASP A 73 -6.91 -14.58 22.97
N ALA A 74 -6.21 -14.98 24.02
CA ALA A 74 -6.45 -14.45 25.35
C ALA A 74 -5.72 -13.11 25.51
N PRO A 75 -6.40 -12.02 25.91
CA PRO A 75 -5.74 -10.72 25.95
C PRO A 75 -4.64 -10.68 27.03
N ASN A 76 -3.50 -10.09 26.69
CA ASN A 76 -2.32 -9.88 27.54
C ASN A 76 -1.76 -11.17 28.13
N ASP A 77 -1.72 -12.26 27.37
CA ASP A 77 -1.12 -13.53 27.76
C ASP A 77 0.35 -13.67 27.35
N GLY A 78 0.83 -12.80 26.46
CA GLY A 78 2.22 -12.63 26.08
C GLY A 78 2.93 -11.36 26.57
N GLU A 79 4.24 -11.28 26.31
CA GLU A 79 5.01 -10.02 26.36
C GLU A 79 5.09 -9.39 24.95
N GLY A 80 5.00 -8.07 24.83
CA GLY A 80 5.08 -7.38 23.53
C GLY A 80 3.70 -7.02 22.95
N VAL A 81 3.59 -6.99 21.61
CA VAL A 81 2.35 -6.68 20.91
C VAL A 81 1.39 -7.86 21.04
N ASP A 82 0.26 -7.61 21.68
CA ASP A 82 -0.82 -8.58 21.92
C ASP A 82 -1.55 -8.92 20.62
N LEU A 83 -1.66 -10.21 20.29
CA LEU A 83 -2.35 -10.74 19.12
C LEU A 83 -3.78 -11.12 19.49
N GLU A 84 -4.75 -10.24 19.29
CA GLU A 84 -6.10 -10.50 19.82
C GLU A 84 -6.92 -11.44 18.92
N ARG A 85 -6.97 -11.16 17.61
CA ARG A 85 -7.89 -11.87 16.70
C ARG A 85 -7.36 -11.99 15.29
N VAL A 86 -7.69 -13.12 14.66
CA VAL A 86 -7.47 -13.32 13.23
C VAL A 86 -8.76 -13.80 12.55
N TRP A 87 -9.02 -13.24 11.37
CA TRP A 87 -9.96 -13.76 10.39
C TRP A 87 -9.18 -14.25 9.18
N ILE A 88 -9.72 -15.28 8.52
CA ILE A 88 -9.15 -15.82 7.29
C ILE A 88 -10.29 -16.03 6.30
N ALA A 89 -10.11 -15.49 5.10
CA ALA A 89 -11.03 -15.60 3.96
C ALA A 89 -10.25 -15.89 2.68
N HIS A 90 -10.92 -16.32 1.63
CA HIS A 90 -10.29 -16.48 0.31
C HIS A 90 -11.29 -16.22 -0.82
N ASP A 91 -10.78 -15.77 -1.96
CA ASP A 91 -11.46 -15.89 -3.25
C ASP A 91 -10.57 -16.67 -4.21
N ASP A 92 -10.92 -16.72 -5.50
CA ASP A 92 -10.16 -17.42 -6.54
C ASP A 92 -8.71 -16.94 -6.70
N GLU A 93 -8.44 -15.69 -6.38
CA GLU A 93 -7.14 -15.04 -6.62
C GLU A 93 -6.32 -14.89 -5.34
N TYR A 94 -6.95 -14.65 -4.19
CA TYR A 94 -6.27 -14.23 -2.97
C TYR A 94 -6.63 -15.06 -1.74
N LEU A 95 -5.63 -15.26 -0.88
CA LEU A 95 -5.82 -15.59 0.54
C LEU A 95 -5.80 -14.27 1.32
N PHE A 96 -6.85 -14.01 2.10
CA PHE A 96 -6.97 -12.81 2.91
C PHE A 96 -6.86 -13.13 4.40
N LEU A 97 -6.18 -12.26 5.14
CA LEU A 97 -6.20 -12.24 6.59
C LEU A 97 -6.63 -10.86 7.08
N ARG A 98 -7.40 -10.81 8.15
CA ARG A 98 -7.56 -9.62 8.97
C ARG A 98 -6.97 -9.89 10.34
N LEU A 99 -6.06 -9.02 10.75
CA LEU A 99 -5.37 -9.07 12.02
C LEU A 99 -5.95 -7.98 12.92
N GLU A 100 -6.16 -8.31 14.19
CA GLU A 100 -6.45 -7.34 15.24
C GLU A 100 -5.46 -7.53 16.39
N LEU A 101 -4.87 -6.42 16.83
CA LEU A 101 -3.79 -6.34 17.80
C LEU A 101 -4.25 -5.50 19.00
N GLY A 102 -3.69 -5.75 20.18
CA GLY A 102 -4.05 -5.02 21.40
C GLY A 102 -3.46 -3.61 21.50
N GLU A 103 -2.61 -3.21 20.55
CA GLU A 103 -2.09 -1.85 20.46
C GLU A 103 -1.85 -1.40 19.01
N ALA A 104 -1.86 -0.07 18.79
CA ALA A 104 -1.61 0.51 17.49
C ALA A 104 -0.12 0.46 17.15
N VAL A 105 0.24 -0.29 16.10
CA VAL A 105 1.61 -0.42 15.59
C VAL A 105 1.68 0.03 14.14
N ASN A 106 2.88 0.29 13.62
CA ASN A 106 3.08 0.33 12.17
C ASN A 106 3.39 -1.10 11.71
N LEU A 107 2.51 -1.74 10.94
CA LEU A 107 2.72 -3.13 10.55
C LEU A 107 4.02 -3.31 9.75
N GLN A 108 4.40 -2.33 8.93
CA GLN A 108 5.53 -2.45 8.01
C GLN A 108 6.89 -2.13 8.65
N GLU A 109 6.93 -1.70 9.92
CA GLU A 109 8.15 -1.25 10.59
C GLU A 109 8.14 -1.44 12.11
N GLY A 110 9.30 -1.69 12.70
CA GLY A 110 9.51 -1.57 14.15
C GLY A 110 8.77 -2.61 14.99
N ASN A 111 8.41 -3.74 14.39
CA ASN A 111 7.80 -4.89 15.04
C ASN A 111 8.46 -6.19 14.53
N ASP A 112 8.25 -7.28 15.27
CA ASP A 112 8.75 -8.63 15.02
C ASP A 112 7.61 -9.61 14.65
N LEU A 113 6.41 -9.07 14.37
CA LEU A 113 5.25 -9.86 14.02
C LEU A 113 5.59 -10.71 12.79
N THR A 114 5.47 -12.03 12.95
CA THR A 114 5.77 -13.01 11.92
C THR A 114 4.55 -13.86 11.64
N LEU A 115 4.13 -13.91 10.37
CA LEU A 115 3.14 -14.84 9.87
C LEU A 115 3.83 -16.11 9.35
N TYR A 116 3.35 -17.26 9.78
CA TYR A 116 3.75 -18.58 9.31
C TYR A 116 2.61 -19.23 8.52
N LEU A 117 2.90 -19.65 7.29
CA LEU A 117 2.01 -20.45 6.46
C LEU A 117 2.66 -21.81 6.19
N ASP A 118 2.06 -22.86 6.73
CA ASP A 118 2.31 -24.27 6.37
C ASP A 118 1.29 -24.60 5.28
N THR A 119 1.76 -24.54 4.04
CA THR A 119 0.96 -24.48 2.81
C THR A 119 0.70 -25.84 2.20
N ASP A 120 1.41 -26.87 2.66
CA ASP A 120 1.18 -28.27 2.30
C ASP A 120 0.51 -29.09 3.42
N ASP A 121 0.20 -28.44 4.56
CA ASP A 121 -0.44 -29.02 5.74
C ASP A 121 0.36 -30.19 6.34
N ASN A 122 1.69 -30.10 6.24
CA ASN A 122 2.62 -31.11 6.72
C ASN A 122 3.60 -30.51 7.74
N PRO A 123 3.42 -30.80 9.04
CA PRO A 123 4.31 -30.26 10.07
C PRO A 123 5.75 -30.78 10.00
N GLY A 124 6.06 -31.74 9.12
CA GLY A 124 7.41 -32.26 8.90
C GLY A 124 8.22 -31.56 7.81
N THR A 125 7.63 -30.63 7.06
CA THR A 125 8.25 -29.84 5.99
C THR A 125 8.52 -28.41 6.47
N GLY A 126 8.90 -27.51 5.54
CA GLY A 126 9.14 -26.11 5.83
C GLY A 126 10.07 -25.79 7.00
N GLN A 127 9.88 -24.58 7.53
CA GLN A 127 10.46 -24.12 8.77
C GLN A 127 9.65 -24.61 9.96
N GLN A 128 10.33 -25.23 10.92
CA GLN A 128 9.71 -25.67 12.17
C GLN A 128 9.46 -24.47 13.10
N ALA A 129 8.20 -24.09 13.29
CA ALA A 129 7.77 -23.01 14.19
C ALA A 129 6.32 -23.23 14.64
N LEU A 130 5.98 -22.96 15.91
CA LEU A 130 4.59 -23.08 16.43
C LEU A 130 3.93 -24.47 16.24
N GLY A 131 4.74 -25.52 16.12
CA GLY A 131 4.28 -26.86 15.76
C GLY A 131 3.84 -27.02 14.29
N LEU A 132 4.23 -26.08 13.42
CA LEU A 132 4.03 -26.05 11.99
C LEU A 132 5.32 -26.40 11.23
N GLY A 133 5.15 -26.89 10.01
CA GLY A 133 6.18 -26.99 8.99
C GLY A 133 5.98 -25.88 7.97
N ALA A 134 6.27 -24.63 8.34
CA ALA A 134 5.88 -23.47 7.55
C ALA A 134 6.74 -23.31 6.29
N GLU A 135 6.16 -23.50 5.10
CA GLU A 135 6.84 -23.16 3.85
C GLU A 135 7.12 -21.68 3.73
N LEU A 136 6.27 -20.79 4.28
CA LEU A 136 6.51 -19.35 4.32
C LEU A 136 6.55 -18.83 5.75
N ALA A 137 7.59 -18.08 6.07
CA ALA A 137 7.60 -17.12 7.18
C ALA A 137 7.69 -15.71 6.62
N TRP A 138 6.79 -14.80 7.02
CA TRP A 138 6.83 -13.39 6.64
C TRP A 138 6.87 -12.50 7.89
N THR A 139 7.96 -11.77 8.08
CA THR A 139 8.14 -10.84 9.20
C THR A 139 7.76 -9.43 8.76
N PHE A 140 6.65 -8.90 9.28
CA PHE A 140 6.05 -7.67 8.76
C PHE A 140 6.95 -6.43 8.97
N GLY A 141 7.49 -6.23 10.17
CA GLY A 141 8.36 -5.09 10.47
C GLY A 141 9.73 -5.12 9.79
N GLU A 142 10.16 -6.28 9.30
CA GLU A 142 11.38 -6.45 8.48
C GLU A 142 11.09 -6.33 6.99
N ARG A 143 9.82 -6.53 6.60
CA ARG A 143 9.33 -6.54 5.21
C ARG A 143 10.05 -7.58 4.33
N SER A 144 10.36 -8.72 4.94
CA SER A 144 11.04 -9.85 4.31
C SER A 144 10.31 -11.14 4.60
N GLY A 145 10.29 -12.01 3.60
CA GLY A 145 9.81 -13.37 3.74
C GLY A 145 10.93 -14.36 3.51
N ARG A 146 10.75 -15.56 4.04
CA ARG A 146 11.60 -16.71 3.75
C ARG A 146 10.75 -17.90 3.38
N VAL A 147 11.02 -18.49 2.22
CA VAL A 147 10.43 -19.75 1.80
C VAL A 147 11.38 -20.89 2.12
N VAL A 148 10.88 -21.96 2.74
CA VAL A 148 11.65 -23.17 3.06
C VAL A 148 11.04 -24.38 2.38
N ARG A 149 11.80 -25.02 1.48
CA ARG A 149 11.37 -26.23 0.78
C ARG A 149 12.53 -27.21 0.66
N ASN A 150 12.24 -28.50 0.86
CA ASN A 150 13.25 -29.56 0.80
C ASN A 150 14.49 -29.34 1.70
N GLY A 151 14.34 -28.52 2.76
CA GLY A 151 15.42 -28.14 3.67
C GLY A 151 16.27 -26.95 3.21
N ASP A 152 16.05 -26.42 2.01
CA ASP A 152 16.66 -25.20 1.51
C ASP A 152 15.79 -24.00 1.86
N ALA A 153 16.44 -22.86 2.15
CA ALA A 153 15.78 -21.63 2.54
C ALA A 153 16.16 -20.50 1.59
N GLU A 154 15.15 -19.80 1.07
CA GLU A 154 15.31 -18.68 0.13
C GLU A 154 14.57 -17.45 0.66
N GLU A 155 15.24 -16.30 0.64
CA GLU A 155 14.61 -15.02 0.95
C GLU A 155 13.73 -14.57 -0.21
N VAL A 156 12.52 -14.13 0.09
CA VAL A 156 11.50 -13.73 -0.89
C VAL A 156 10.98 -12.33 -0.56
N THR A 157 10.61 -11.61 -1.62
CA THR A 157 10.07 -10.25 -1.50
C THR A 157 8.55 -10.26 -1.49
N HIS A 158 7.94 -9.15 -1.07
CA HIS A 158 6.48 -8.98 -1.16
C HIS A 158 5.98 -9.19 -2.60
N ALA A 159 6.76 -8.79 -3.61
CA ALA A 159 6.38 -8.89 -5.01
C ALA A 159 6.30 -10.35 -5.49
N ALA A 160 7.20 -11.21 -5.01
CA ALA A 160 7.19 -12.64 -5.33
C ALA A 160 5.97 -13.38 -4.75
N LEU A 161 5.39 -12.83 -3.68
CA LEU A 161 4.24 -13.38 -2.96
C LEU A 161 2.91 -12.77 -3.39
N GLY A 162 2.92 -11.72 -4.22
CA GLY A 162 1.76 -10.86 -4.44
C GLY A 162 1.21 -10.27 -3.13
N PHE A 163 2.09 -10.05 -2.15
CA PHE A 163 1.74 -9.61 -0.80
C PHE A 163 1.40 -8.13 -0.76
N THR A 164 0.32 -7.79 -0.05
CA THR A 164 -0.05 -6.41 0.29
C THR A 164 -0.72 -6.35 1.66
N SER A 165 -0.63 -5.18 2.30
CA SER A 165 -1.25 -4.93 3.60
C SER A 165 -1.74 -3.49 3.71
N LEU A 166 -2.93 -3.27 4.27
CA LEU A 166 -3.45 -1.94 4.62
C LEU A 166 -4.01 -1.91 6.06
N PRO A 167 -4.02 -0.74 6.72
CA PRO A 167 -3.48 0.54 6.26
C PRO A 167 -1.94 0.60 6.34
N THR A 168 -1.34 1.64 5.75
CA THR A 168 0.11 1.95 5.83
C THR A 168 0.49 2.81 7.04
N VAL A 169 -0.51 3.32 7.78
CA VAL A 169 -0.32 4.06 9.03
C VAL A 169 -0.45 3.16 10.24
N THR A 170 -0.15 3.70 11.43
CA THR A 170 -0.34 2.99 12.68
C THR A 170 -1.80 2.57 12.88
N SER A 171 -2.04 1.31 13.24
CA SER A 171 -3.38 0.77 13.42
C SER A 171 -3.34 -0.43 14.37
N GLU A 172 -4.48 -0.70 14.99
CA GLU A 172 -4.76 -1.94 15.75
C GLU A 172 -5.35 -3.01 14.85
N THR A 173 -5.73 -2.67 13.62
CA THR A 173 -6.34 -3.59 12.65
C THR A 173 -5.69 -3.47 11.30
N PHE A 174 -5.39 -4.61 10.69
CA PHE A 174 -4.80 -4.69 9.36
C PHE A 174 -5.50 -5.74 8.52
N GLU A 175 -5.57 -5.47 7.23
CA GLU A 175 -5.93 -6.44 6.20
C GLU A 175 -4.68 -6.81 5.41
N VAL A 176 -4.58 -8.07 5.05
CA VAL A 176 -3.44 -8.65 4.34
C VAL A 176 -3.98 -9.54 3.22
N ALA A 177 -3.34 -9.50 2.05
CA ALA A 177 -3.62 -10.41 0.95
C ALA A 177 -2.35 -11.04 0.39
N PHE A 178 -2.46 -12.32 0.00
CA PHE A 178 -1.44 -13.08 -0.72
C PHE A 178 -2.03 -13.61 -2.02
N ASP A 179 -1.28 -13.52 -3.11
CA ASP A 179 -1.67 -14.11 -4.40
C ASP A 179 -1.59 -15.64 -4.30
N ARG A 180 -2.72 -16.32 -4.53
CA ARG A 180 -2.81 -17.79 -4.47
C ARG A 180 -1.99 -18.46 -5.59
N SER A 181 -1.70 -17.73 -6.66
CA SER A 181 -0.88 -18.19 -7.78
C SER A 181 0.62 -17.90 -7.60
N ALA A 182 1.02 -17.30 -6.47
CA ALA A 182 2.41 -16.96 -6.21
C ALA A 182 3.34 -18.17 -6.36
N ALA A 183 4.42 -17.98 -7.12
CA ALA A 183 5.50 -18.94 -7.30
C ALA A 183 6.81 -18.25 -6.94
N PRO A 184 7.10 -18.09 -5.63
CA PRO A 184 8.14 -17.19 -5.16
C PRO A 184 9.56 -17.72 -5.34
N THR A 185 9.72 -19.02 -5.64
CA THR A 185 11.01 -19.69 -5.87
C THR A 185 10.95 -20.60 -7.11
N ASP A 186 12.11 -21.09 -7.54
CA ASP A 186 12.20 -22.06 -8.65
C ASP A 186 11.54 -23.42 -8.32
N ASP A 187 11.24 -23.68 -7.05
CA ASP A 187 10.61 -24.92 -6.56
C ASP A 187 9.09 -24.97 -6.79
N GLY A 188 8.48 -23.90 -7.30
CA GLY A 188 7.09 -23.90 -7.76
C GLY A 188 6.13 -23.00 -6.98
N ALA A 189 4.84 -23.31 -7.07
CA ALA A 189 3.77 -22.53 -6.45
C ALA A 189 3.82 -22.62 -4.93
N LEU A 190 3.63 -21.51 -4.23
CA LEU A 190 3.58 -21.47 -2.77
C LEU A 190 2.42 -22.33 -2.23
N PHE A 191 1.24 -22.20 -2.81
CA PHE A 191 0.06 -22.99 -2.44
C PHE A 191 -0.06 -24.23 -3.33
N GLU A 192 0.47 -25.37 -2.88
CA GLU A 192 0.44 -26.64 -3.64
C GLU A 192 -0.81 -27.49 -3.39
N GLY A 193 -1.46 -27.27 -2.24
CA GLY A 193 -2.67 -27.97 -1.82
C GLY A 193 -3.75 -27.00 -1.35
N ASP A 194 -4.92 -27.57 -1.08
CA ASP A 194 -6.08 -26.81 -0.62
C ASP A 194 -6.09 -26.63 0.91
N SER A 195 -5.42 -27.51 1.66
CA SER A 195 -5.30 -27.39 3.11
C SER A 195 -4.03 -26.64 3.48
N LEU A 196 -4.12 -25.75 4.45
CA LEU A 196 -2.98 -25.05 5.04
C LEU A 196 -3.20 -24.85 6.54
N ARG A 197 -2.13 -24.44 7.22
CA ARG A 197 -2.17 -23.98 8.61
C ARG A 197 -1.53 -22.61 8.73
N VAL A 198 -2.12 -21.81 9.61
CA VAL A 198 -1.71 -20.42 9.86
C VAL A 198 -1.31 -20.25 11.31
N GLY A 199 -0.17 -19.61 11.54
CA GLY A 199 0.25 -19.18 12.88
C GLY A 199 0.87 -17.80 12.83
N LEU A 200 0.73 -17.03 13.89
CA LEU A 200 1.39 -15.75 14.10
C LEU A 200 2.22 -15.80 15.37
N SER A 201 3.32 -15.04 15.41
CA SER A 201 4.07 -14.82 16.64
C SER A 201 4.73 -13.45 16.68
N THR A 202 4.99 -12.98 17.89
CA THR A 202 5.91 -11.90 18.25
C THR A 202 6.98 -12.46 19.21
N ASP A 203 7.91 -11.65 19.73
CA ASP A 203 8.94 -12.10 20.69
C ASP A 203 8.37 -12.63 22.02
N GLY A 204 7.11 -12.38 22.33
CA GLY A 204 6.51 -12.83 23.58
C GLY A 204 5.05 -13.27 23.52
N ASP A 205 4.42 -13.23 22.35
CA ASP A 205 3.05 -13.70 22.13
C ASP A 205 2.96 -14.59 20.86
N ARG A 206 1.92 -15.43 20.78
CA ARG A 206 1.64 -16.28 19.62
C ARG A 206 0.15 -16.55 19.47
N LEU A 207 -0.29 -16.61 18.22
CA LEU A 207 -1.66 -16.94 17.87
C LEU A 207 -1.65 -18.09 16.86
N PRO A 208 -2.18 -19.28 17.18
CA PRO A 208 -2.77 -19.66 18.45
C PRO A 208 -1.70 -20.08 19.47
N ASP A 209 -2.10 -20.00 20.73
CA ASP A 209 -1.32 -20.38 21.90
C ASP A 209 -0.87 -21.87 21.89
N ALA A 210 -1.72 -22.76 21.36
CA ALA A 210 -1.44 -24.18 21.21
C ALA A 210 -0.68 -24.51 19.92
N ASP A 211 0.18 -25.54 19.97
CA ASP A 211 0.92 -26.02 18.80
C ASP A 211 0.02 -26.60 17.73
N GLY A 212 0.46 -26.51 16.47
CA GLY A 212 -0.21 -27.05 15.30
C GLY A 212 -0.97 -26.02 14.47
N GLY A 213 -1.01 -24.76 14.92
CA GLY A 213 -1.60 -23.61 14.20
C GLY A 213 -3.07 -23.76 13.83
N LEU A 214 -3.60 -22.78 13.12
CA LEU A 214 -5.01 -22.73 12.71
C LEU A 214 -5.17 -23.42 11.36
N GLY A 215 -5.82 -24.59 11.34
CA GLY A 215 -6.17 -25.26 10.08
C GLY A 215 -7.15 -24.43 9.25
N TYR A 216 -6.91 -24.35 7.95
CA TYR A 216 -7.76 -23.66 6.97
C TYR A 216 -7.78 -24.43 5.64
N VAL A 217 -8.88 -24.34 4.90
CA VAL A 217 -9.05 -24.99 3.59
C VAL A 217 -9.48 -23.96 2.55
N LEU A 218 -8.71 -23.87 1.48
CA LEU A 218 -9.08 -23.22 0.22
C LEU A 218 -10.12 -24.08 -0.48
N SER A 219 -11.29 -23.52 -0.70
CA SER A 219 -12.41 -24.15 -1.39
C SER A 219 -12.65 -23.46 -2.73
N ASP A 220 -13.50 -24.06 -3.57
CA ASP A 220 -13.98 -23.38 -4.77
C ASP A 220 -14.70 -22.07 -4.38
N ALA A 221 -14.14 -20.95 -4.82
CA ALA A 221 -14.65 -19.61 -4.56
C ALA A 221 -14.65 -18.85 -5.88
N ASP A 222 -15.81 -18.34 -6.30
CA ASP A 222 -15.93 -17.39 -7.42
C ASP A 222 -16.87 -16.26 -6.99
N PRO A 223 -16.58 -15.56 -5.87
CA PRO A 223 -17.41 -14.44 -5.48
C PRO A 223 -17.16 -13.32 -6.50
N PRO A 224 -18.22 -12.75 -7.12
CA PRO A 224 -18.05 -11.81 -8.21
C PRO A 224 -17.23 -10.60 -7.77
N LEU A 225 -16.22 -10.23 -8.56
CA LEU A 225 -15.51 -8.98 -8.39
C LEU A 225 -16.29 -7.86 -9.08
N ASP A 226 -16.82 -6.94 -8.30
CA ASP A 226 -17.32 -5.69 -8.86
C ASP A 226 -16.16 -4.86 -9.42
N ALA A 227 -16.31 -4.34 -10.63
CA ALA A 227 -15.27 -3.64 -11.36
C ALA A 227 -15.78 -2.26 -11.84
N PRO A 228 -15.36 -1.14 -11.21
CA PRO A 228 -15.81 0.18 -11.64
C PRO A 228 -15.36 0.43 -13.09
N PRO A 229 -16.25 0.85 -14.01
CA PRO A 229 -15.84 1.14 -15.38
C PRO A 229 -14.80 2.27 -15.46
N LEU A 230 -13.98 2.29 -16.52
CA LEU A 230 -13.07 3.43 -16.75
C LEU A 230 -13.80 4.67 -17.24
N ASP A 231 -14.89 4.49 -17.99
CA ASP A 231 -15.67 5.60 -18.55
C ASP A 231 -16.39 6.39 -17.45
N ALA A 232 -16.43 7.71 -17.61
CA ALA A 232 -17.19 8.57 -16.71
C ALA A 232 -18.69 8.26 -16.82
N PRO A 233 -19.42 8.12 -15.69
CA PRO A 233 -20.86 7.96 -15.76
C PRO A 233 -21.50 9.24 -16.32
N PRO A 234 -22.69 9.17 -16.93
CA PRO A 234 -23.41 10.36 -17.40
C PRO A 234 -23.71 11.41 -16.33
N ALA A 235 -23.67 11.02 -15.05
CA ALA A 235 -23.84 11.91 -13.90
C ALA A 235 -22.56 12.68 -13.50
N SER A 236 -21.39 12.33 -14.06
CA SER A 236 -20.14 13.04 -13.79
C SER A 236 -20.18 14.42 -14.43
N ALA A 237 -20.04 15.45 -13.61
CA ALA A 237 -19.88 16.82 -14.09
C ALA A 237 -18.40 17.15 -14.33
N LEU A 238 -17.52 16.64 -13.48
CA LEU A 238 -16.08 16.91 -13.53
C LEU A 238 -15.29 15.68 -13.06
N ARG A 239 -14.31 15.27 -13.86
CA ARG A 239 -13.34 14.22 -13.51
C ARG A 239 -11.99 14.81 -13.10
N MET A 240 -11.49 14.43 -11.93
CA MET A 240 -10.16 14.81 -11.44
C MET A 240 -9.26 13.58 -11.36
N LEU A 241 -7.96 13.81 -11.56
CA LEU A 241 -6.93 12.78 -11.50
C LEU A 241 -5.75 13.27 -10.65
N SER A 242 -5.37 12.51 -9.63
CA SER A 242 -4.13 12.68 -8.87
C SER A 242 -3.12 11.66 -9.34
N TYR A 243 -1.88 12.10 -9.63
CA TYR A 243 -0.86 11.19 -10.11
C TYR A 243 0.55 11.69 -9.78
N ASN A 244 1.22 11.03 -8.83
CA ASN A 244 2.64 11.23 -8.62
C ASN A 244 3.38 10.67 -9.85
N SER A 245 4.09 11.56 -10.53
CA SER A 245 4.74 11.27 -11.81
C SER A 245 6.08 10.56 -11.69
N VAL A 246 6.59 10.40 -10.47
CA VAL A 246 7.93 10.01 -10.05
C VAL A 246 9.06 10.86 -10.63
N ASN A 247 9.97 11.33 -9.77
CA ASN A 247 11.17 12.03 -10.17
C ASN A 247 12.36 11.07 -10.30
N ASP A 248 13.14 11.20 -11.37
CA ASP A 248 14.49 10.67 -11.42
C ASP A 248 15.46 11.74 -10.89
N PHE A 249 15.80 11.65 -9.60
CA PHE A 249 16.66 12.62 -8.94
C PHE A 249 18.10 12.63 -9.49
N ASP A 250 18.57 11.55 -10.13
CA ASP A 250 19.88 11.54 -10.80
C ASP A 250 19.86 12.35 -12.10
N ARG A 251 18.68 12.46 -12.73
CA ARG A 251 18.45 13.22 -13.96
C ARG A 251 17.77 14.56 -13.72
N GLU A 252 17.39 14.87 -12.47
CA GLU A 252 16.68 16.10 -12.09
C GLU A 252 15.40 16.28 -12.93
N GLN A 253 14.65 15.18 -13.13
CA GLN A 253 13.56 15.16 -14.12
C GLN A 253 12.41 14.23 -13.76
N SER A 254 11.18 14.78 -13.78
CA SER A 254 9.94 14.00 -13.67
C SER A 254 9.77 13.05 -14.87
N ALA A 255 9.20 11.86 -14.62
CA ALA A 255 9.09 10.82 -15.62
C ALA A 255 8.15 11.15 -16.79
N ILE A 256 7.29 12.17 -16.69
CA ILE A 256 6.49 12.66 -17.82
C ILE A 256 7.37 13.23 -18.95
N PHE A 257 8.62 13.59 -18.67
CA PHE A 257 9.56 14.11 -19.66
C PHE A 257 10.40 13.00 -20.33
N PHE A 258 10.31 11.75 -19.90
CA PHE A 258 11.04 10.65 -20.53
C PHE A 258 10.30 10.13 -21.76
N GLU A 259 10.90 10.29 -22.94
CA GLU A 259 10.37 9.80 -24.23
C GLU A 259 9.98 8.31 -24.19
N THR A 260 10.67 7.50 -23.38
CA THR A 260 10.36 6.08 -23.21
C THR A 260 9.12 5.81 -22.38
N ARG A 261 8.70 6.74 -21.52
CA ARG A 261 7.52 6.63 -20.64
C ARG A 261 6.31 7.41 -21.15
N GLN A 262 6.52 8.48 -21.90
CA GLN A 262 5.46 9.33 -22.49
C GLN A 262 4.35 8.54 -23.22
N PRO A 263 4.63 7.49 -24.02
CA PRO A 263 3.57 6.72 -24.65
C PRO A 263 2.61 6.07 -23.65
N SER A 264 3.10 5.67 -22.48
CA SER A 264 2.27 5.07 -21.42
C SER A 264 1.42 6.14 -20.72
N PHE A 265 2.01 7.28 -20.34
CA PHE A 265 1.26 8.42 -19.81
C PHE A 265 0.16 8.87 -20.78
N ARG A 266 0.46 8.98 -22.07
CA ARG A 266 -0.54 9.33 -23.10
C ARG A 266 -1.72 8.37 -23.13
N ARG A 267 -1.46 7.06 -23.16
CA ARG A 267 -2.54 6.05 -23.15
C ARG A 267 -3.36 6.11 -21.84
N ILE A 268 -2.70 6.36 -20.71
CA ILE A 268 -3.35 6.55 -19.42
C ILE A 268 -4.30 7.75 -19.49
N PHE A 269 -3.84 8.92 -19.94
CA PHE A 269 -4.69 10.11 -20.03
C PHE A 269 -5.77 10.02 -21.10
N ASP A 270 -5.51 9.35 -22.23
CA ASP A 270 -6.51 9.06 -23.25
C ASP A 270 -7.64 8.19 -22.66
N ALA A 271 -7.31 7.20 -21.82
CA ALA A 271 -8.27 6.27 -21.22
C ALA A 271 -9.03 6.87 -20.03
N THR A 272 -8.36 7.67 -19.19
CA THR A 272 -9.00 8.28 -18.02
C THR A 272 -9.71 9.59 -18.36
N ASN A 273 -9.28 10.29 -19.41
CA ASN A 273 -9.83 11.57 -19.90
C ASN A 273 -10.19 12.57 -18.76
N PRO A 274 -9.21 12.97 -17.94
CA PRO A 274 -9.45 13.89 -16.84
C PRO A 274 -9.74 15.32 -17.33
N GLY A 275 -10.50 16.07 -16.53
CA GLY A 275 -10.66 17.53 -16.67
C GLY A 275 -9.68 18.33 -15.82
N VAL A 276 -9.17 17.73 -14.73
CA VAL A 276 -8.14 18.30 -13.85
C VAL A 276 -7.12 17.22 -13.54
N ILE A 277 -5.83 17.55 -13.58
CA ILE A 277 -4.72 16.66 -13.23
C ILE A 277 -3.87 17.35 -12.18
N ALA A 278 -3.61 16.67 -11.06
CA ALA A 278 -2.66 17.13 -10.06
C ALA A 278 -1.46 16.19 -10.01
N PHE A 279 -0.33 16.69 -10.51
CA PHE A 279 0.95 16.02 -10.47
C PHE A 279 1.70 16.35 -9.18
N GLN A 280 2.40 15.33 -8.68
CA GLN A 280 3.46 15.45 -7.67
C GLN A 280 4.80 15.03 -8.29
N GLU A 281 5.90 15.33 -7.60
CA GLU A 281 7.28 15.00 -8.00
C GLU A 281 7.81 15.68 -9.28
N VAL A 282 7.22 16.83 -9.65
CA VAL A 282 7.74 17.68 -10.72
C VAL A 282 8.66 18.75 -10.13
N TYR A 283 9.84 18.36 -9.61
CA TYR A 283 10.74 19.26 -8.86
C TYR A 283 11.37 20.37 -9.71
N ASP A 284 12.20 20.04 -10.71
CA ASP A 284 13.00 21.03 -11.41
C ASP A 284 12.27 21.69 -12.58
N GLN A 285 11.21 21.06 -13.09
CA GLN A 285 10.47 21.56 -14.24
C GLN A 285 9.42 22.61 -13.84
N THR A 286 9.22 23.62 -14.68
CA THR A 286 8.21 24.67 -14.50
C THR A 286 6.84 24.26 -15.04
N ALA A 287 5.78 24.97 -14.65
CA ALA A 287 4.44 24.76 -15.22
C ALA A 287 4.43 24.90 -16.75
N ASP A 288 5.15 25.88 -17.32
CA ASP A 288 5.27 26.05 -18.77
C ASP A 288 5.94 24.85 -19.47
N GLN A 289 6.94 24.25 -18.84
CA GLN A 289 7.59 23.04 -19.36
C GLN A 289 6.66 21.83 -19.30
N VAL A 290 5.86 21.71 -18.22
CA VAL A 290 4.82 20.69 -18.10
C VAL A 290 3.75 20.90 -19.18
N ALA A 291 3.29 22.13 -19.39
CA ALA A 291 2.32 22.47 -20.43
C ALA A 291 2.82 22.06 -21.82
N ALA A 292 4.08 22.35 -22.14
CA ALA A 292 4.68 21.96 -23.42
C ALA A 292 4.74 20.44 -23.60
N VAL A 293 5.20 19.68 -22.60
CA VAL A 293 5.25 18.20 -22.72
C VAL A 293 3.85 17.58 -22.73
N ALA A 294 2.90 18.17 -22.00
CA ALA A 294 1.51 17.73 -21.96
C ALA A 294 0.86 17.81 -23.35
N ASP A 295 1.02 18.94 -24.04
CA ASP A 295 0.54 19.17 -25.41
C ASP A 295 1.27 18.26 -26.42
N GLU A 296 2.60 18.31 -26.43
CA GLU A 296 3.41 17.68 -27.49
C GLU A 296 3.46 16.15 -27.39
N ALA A 297 3.52 15.61 -26.16
CA ALA A 297 3.84 14.20 -25.93
C ALA A 297 2.74 13.42 -25.20
N LEU A 298 2.07 14.04 -24.22
CA LEU A 298 1.10 13.34 -23.37
C LEU A 298 -0.31 13.32 -23.96
N GLY A 299 -0.55 14.00 -25.08
CA GLY A 299 -1.84 13.99 -25.76
C GLY A 299 -2.90 14.82 -25.03
N LEU A 300 -2.49 15.89 -24.36
CA LEU A 300 -3.38 16.86 -23.70
C LEU A 300 -3.40 18.21 -24.45
N PRO A 301 -3.74 18.25 -25.76
CA PRO A 301 -3.77 19.50 -26.51
C PRO A 301 -5.03 20.33 -26.20
N ASP A 302 -4.92 21.63 -26.46
CA ASP A 302 -5.96 22.67 -26.34
C ASP A 302 -6.52 22.91 -24.92
N GLU A 303 -6.72 24.20 -24.58
CA GLU A 303 -7.52 24.69 -23.43
C GLU A 303 -7.15 24.16 -22.02
N TRP A 304 -5.90 23.71 -21.79
CA TRP A 304 -5.38 23.46 -20.44
C TRP A 304 -4.65 24.68 -19.88
N ASP A 305 -5.00 25.06 -18.66
CA ASP A 305 -4.25 25.98 -17.82
C ASP A 305 -3.36 25.20 -16.85
N TRP A 306 -2.14 25.69 -16.60
CA TRP A 306 -1.12 25.00 -15.82
C TRP A 306 -0.50 25.95 -14.80
N ALA A 307 -0.48 25.52 -13.54
CA ALA A 307 0.19 26.26 -12.48
C ALA A 307 1.00 25.34 -11.58
N LYS A 308 2.08 25.89 -11.01
CA LYS A 308 2.95 25.18 -10.07
C LYS A 308 3.00 25.93 -8.75
N GLN A 309 2.92 25.20 -7.65
CA GLN A 309 3.11 25.70 -6.29
C GLN A 309 4.05 24.78 -5.52
N GLY A 310 4.73 25.33 -4.51
CA GLY A 310 5.76 24.59 -3.79
C GLY A 310 6.91 24.12 -4.69
N GLN A 311 7.61 23.09 -4.23
CA GLN A 311 8.78 22.56 -4.92
C GLN A 311 8.40 21.70 -6.13
N ASP A 312 7.27 20.98 -6.09
CA ASP A 312 6.99 19.89 -7.02
C ASP A 312 5.52 19.70 -7.44
N LEU A 313 4.61 20.56 -6.97
CA LEU A 313 3.16 20.39 -7.15
C LEU A 313 2.67 21.15 -8.36
N VAL A 314 2.26 20.44 -9.41
CA VAL A 314 1.74 21.03 -10.65
C VAL A 314 0.28 20.64 -10.83
N LEU A 315 -0.59 21.62 -11.06
CA LEU A 315 -1.98 21.39 -11.44
C LEU A 315 -2.18 21.79 -12.90
N GLY A 316 -2.71 20.88 -13.69
CA GLY A 316 -3.31 21.14 -15.00
C GLY A 316 -4.83 21.13 -14.92
N SER A 317 -5.51 22.05 -15.57
CA SER A 317 -6.97 22.11 -15.57
C SER A 317 -7.53 22.58 -16.92
N ARG A 318 -8.61 21.94 -17.40
CA ARG A 318 -9.43 22.45 -18.52
C ARG A 318 -10.35 23.61 -18.10
N TYR A 319 -10.45 23.84 -16.80
CA TYR A 319 -11.14 24.96 -16.17
C TYR A 319 -10.10 26.04 -15.81
N PRO A 320 -10.28 27.32 -16.19
CA PRO A 320 -9.29 28.36 -15.93
C PRO A 320 -8.82 28.41 -14.47
N ILE A 321 -7.51 28.52 -14.24
CA ILE A 321 -6.95 28.70 -12.90
C ILE A 321 -7.05 30.20 -12.57
N LEU A 322 -8.00 30.55 -11.70
CA LEU A 322 -8.28 31.93 -11.33
C LEU A 322 -7.20 32.52 -10.43
N ASP A 323 -6.74 31.73 -9.45
CA ASP A 323 -5.69 32.13 -8.51
C ASP A 323 -5.03 30.91 -7.86
N THR A 324 -3.85 31.11 -7.26
CA THR A 324 -3.08 30.05 -6.61
C THR A 324 -2.45 30.53 -5.30
N HIS A 325 -2.25 29.60 -4.37
CA HIS A 325 -1.66 29.90 -3.08
C HIS A 325 -0.76 28.76 -2.58
N THR A 326 0.42 29.10 -2.05
CA THR A 326 1.24 28.14 -1.30
C THR A 326 0.74 28.07 0.15
N ILE A 327 0.30 26.89 0.59
CA ILE A 327 -0.09 26.62 1.97
C ILE A 327 1.15 26.27 2.79
N PRO A 328 1.51 27.04 3.84
CA PRO A 328 2.68 26.74 4.65
C PRO A 328 2.57 25.41 5.40
N GLY A 329 3.60 24.58 5.28
CA GLY A 329 3.75 23.31 6.01
C GLY A 329 5.06 23.27 6.81
N TYR A 330 5.95 22.37 6.41
CA TYR A 330 7.28 22.20 7.00
C TYR A 330 8.40 22.49 5.98
N GLU A 331 9.13 23.59 6.20
CA GLU A 331 10.18 24.06 5.28
C GLU A 331 9.67 24.12 3.83
N ASN A 332 10.31 23.39 2.91
CA ASN A 332 9.92 23.33 1.50
C ASN A 332 8.76 22.35 1.23
N ASN A 333 8.36 21.54 2.21
CA ASN A 333 7.19 20.67 2.12
C ASN A 333 5.94 21.49 2.45
N VAL A 334 5.50 22.23 1.44
CA VAL A 334 4.29 23.05 1.42
C VAL A 334 3.24 22.38 0.53
N SER A 335 1.99 22.79 0.64
CA SER A 335 0.92 22.33 -0.26
C SER A 335 0.53 23.44 -1.23
N GLY A 336 -0.08 23.09 -2.36
CA GLY A 336 -0.55 24.04 -3.37
C GLY A 336 -2.06 24.11 -3.40
N ALA A 337 -2.64 25.30 -3.27
CA ALA A 337 -4.05 25.53 -3.49
C ALA A 337 -4.29 26.26 -4.81
N PHE A 338 -5.33 25.86 -5.53
CA PHE A 338 -5.66 26.33 -6.87
C PHE A 338 -7.17 26.56 -6.94
N LEU A 339 -7.58 27.79 -7.21
CA LEU A 339 -8.98 28.13 -7.43
C LEU A 339 -9.29 28.05 -8.92
N LEU A 340 -10.27 27.23 -9.29
CA LEU A 340 -10.65 26.95 -10.67
C LEU A 340 -12.03 27.54 -10.98
N ASP A 341 -12.17 28.13 -12.15
CA ASP A 341 -13.47 28.52 -12.72
C ASP A 341 -14.21 27.28 -13.23
N ALA A 342 -14.87 26.59 -12.31
CA ALA A 342 -15.66 25.40 -12.57
C ALA A 342 -17.16 25.69 -12.69
N ASP A 343 -17.55 26.96 -12.90
CA ASP A 343 -18.96 27.40 -12.92
C ASP A 343 -19.82 26.59 -13.92
N ASP A 344 -19.28 26.32 -15.11
CA ASP A 344 -20.02 25.58 -16.15
C ASP A 344 -20.28 24.11 -15.77
N ALA A 345 -19.39 23.49 -14.99
CA ALA A 345 -19.52 22.10 -14.56
C ALA A 345 -20.24 21.96 -13.20
N LEU A 346 -19.89 22.81 -12.24
CA LEU A 346 -20.30 22.67 -10.84
C LEU A 346 -21.27 23.77 -10.37
N GLY A 347 -21.51 24.81 -11.18
CA GLY A 347 -22.33 25.97 -10.82
C GLY A 347 -21.66 26.94 -9.84
N THR A 348 -20.37 26.74 -9.56
CA THR A 348 -19.51 27.55 -8.70
C THR A 348 -18.03 27.19 -8.96
N ASP A 349 -17.11 28.04 -8.53
CA ASP A 349 -15.67 27.75 -8.48
C ASP A 349 -15.36 26.44 -7.72
N LEU A 350 -14.23 25.82 -8.04
CA LEU A 350 -13.68 24.65 -7.34
C LEU A 350 -12.32 25.00 -6.72
N LEU A 351 -12.16 24.74 -5.42
CA LEU A 351 -10.87 24.83 -4.76
C LEU A 351 -10.19 23.45 -4.71
N VAL A 352 -9.06 23.31 -5.40
CA VAL A 352 -8.24 22.09 -5.38
C VAL A 352 -6.99 22.34 -4.53
N VAL A 353 -6.73 21.45 -3.58
CA VAL A 353 -5.47 21.40 -2.82
C VAL A 353 -4.67 20.19 -3.27
N ASN A 354 -3.51 20.43 -3.90
CA ASN A 354 -2.53 19.41 -4.25
C ASN A 354 -1.50 19.28 -3.12
N MET A 355 -1.24 18.06 -2.66
CA MET A 355 -0.33 17.79 -1.53
C MET A 355 0.74 16.77 -1.91
N HIS A 356 1.93 16.97 -1.37
CA HIS A 356 3.02 15.98 -1.34
C HIS A 356 3.87 16.22 -0.08
N PRO A 357 3.40 15.79 1.10
CA PRO A 357 4.15 15.95 2.34
C PRO A 357 5.32 14.93 2.35
N PRO A 358 6.30 15.08 3.28
CA PRO A 358 7.52 14.28 3.24
C PRO A 358 7.27 12.77 3.22
N CYS A 359 8.06 12.05 2.41
CA CYS A 359 8.06 10.58 2.39
C CYS A 359 8.56 9.96 3.68
N CYS A 360 8.39 8.63 3.75
CA CYS A 360 9.19 7.74 4.58
C CYS A 360 8.95 7.93 6.09
N ASN A 361 9.49 7.09 6.95
CA ASN A 361 9.18 7.14 8.39
C ASN A 361 10.43 7.30 9.27
N TYR A 362 11.35 8.18 8.85
CA TYR A 362 12.57 8.42 9.62
C TYR A 362 12.30 9.17 10.92
N GLY A 363 13.05 8.79 11.97
CA GLY A 363 13.11 9.51 13.24
C GLY A 363 13.71 10.92 13.11
N PRO A 364 13.79 11.68 14.21
CA PRO A 364 14.45 12.98 14.20
C PRO A 364 15.95 12.83 13.90
N ASP A 365 16.52 13.75 13.13
CA ASP A 365 17.93 13.76 12.74
C ASP A 365 18.46 15.20 12.61
N ASP A 366 19.71 15.45 13.03
CA ASP A 366 20.41 16.74 12.90
C ASP A 366 19.60 18.02 13.22
N GLY A 367 18.72 17.96 14.23
CA GLY A 367 17.90 19.10 14.66
C GLY A 367 16.55 19.21 13.93
N GLU A 368 16.33 18.37 12.92
CA GLU A 368 15.05 18.18 12.25
C GLU A 368 14.14 17.26 13.06
N PRO A 369 12.83 17.54 13.15
CA PRO A 369 11.88 16.63 13.75
C PRO A 369 11.67 15.40 12.84
N SER A 370 11.10 14.31 13.39
CA SER A 370 10.81 13.10 12.62
C SER A 370 9.92 13.37 11.39
N ARG A 371 9.97 12.48 10.39
CA ARG A 371 9.10 12.59 9.20
C ARG A 371 7.61 12.63 9.54
N ASN A 372 7.18 11.91 10.59
CA ASN A 372 5.81 12.03 11.12
C ASN A 372 5.49 13.44 11.62
N ALA A 373 6.38 14.04 12.41
CA ALA A 373 6.17 15.39 12.91
C ALA A 373 6.21 16.44 11.78
N GLN A 374 7.01 16.22 10.74
CA GLN A 374 7.00 17.06 9.53
C GLN A 374 5.68 16.93 8.78
N ARG A 375 5.22 15.70 8.46
CA ARG A 375 3.91 15.44 7.83
C ARG A 375 2.78 16.06 8.63
N GLN A 376 2.80 15.93 9.96
CA GLN A 376 1.77 16.50 10.84
C GLN A 376 1.67 18.03 10.67
N ARG A 377 2.80 18.72 10.54
CA ARG A 377 2.80 20.18 10.31
C ARG A 377 2.25 20.56 8.93
N VAL A 378 2.43 19.71 7.92
CA VAL A 378 1.84 19.94 6.59
C VAL A 378 0.32 19.80 6.65
N VAL A 379 -0.20 18.71 7.23
CA VAL A 379 -1.66 18.51 7.33
C VAL A 379 -2.33 19.53 8.27
N ASP A 380 -1.68 19.92 9.36
CA ASP A 380 -2.16 21.02 10.23
C ASP A 380 -2.27 22.34 9.46
N GLY A 381 -1.29 22.62 8.59
CA GLY A 381 -1.28 23.81 7.72
C GLY A 381 -2.43 23.83 6.73
N VAL A 382 -2.72 22.68 6.09
CA VAL A 382 -3.86 22.54 5.18
C VAL A 382 -5.18 22.73 5.91
N VAL A 383 -5.39 22.09 7.06
CA VAL A 383 -6.63 22.26 7.84
C VAL A 383 -6.82 23.71 8.29
N ALA A 384 -5.76 24.37 8.74
CA ALA A 384 -5.84 25.79 9.10
C ALA A 384 -6.21 26.66 7.90
N PHE A 385 -5.61 26.41 6.74
CA PHE A 385 -5.97 27.07 5.50
C PHE A 385 -7.46 26.86 5.14
N LEU A 386 -7.97 25.62 5.21
CA LEU A 386 -9.38 25.33 4.94
C LEU A 386 -10.32 26.06 5.92
N ARG A 387 -9.96 26.12 7.20
CA ARG A 387 -10.69 26.89 8.21
C ARG A 387 -10.74 28.37 7.81
N ASP A 388 -9.62 28.96 7.45
CA ASP A 388 -9.51 30.39 7.17
C ASP A 388 -10.28 30.75 5.88
N VAL A 389 -10.19 29.92 4.83
CA VAL A 389 -11.02 30.05 3.60
C VAL A 389 -12.50 30.06 3.93
N LYS A 390 -12.98 29.10 4.73
CA LYS A 390 -14.40 28.99 5.09
C LYS A 390 -14.91 30.12 5.98
N GLN A 391 -14.01 30.81 6.68
CA GLN A 391 -14.33 31.98 7.51
C GLN A 391 -14.26 33.31 6.72
N GLY A 392 -13.79 33.27 5.47
CA GLY A 392 -13.54 34.47 4.66
C GLY A 392 -12.26 35.21 5.03
N ASP A 393 -11.38 34.58 5.82
CA ASP A 393 -10.08 35.11 6.23
C ASP A 393 -8.93 34.52 5.37
N GLY A 394 -9.24 33.58 4.47
CA GLY A 394 -8.30 32.93 3.57
C GLY A 394 -7.87 33.81 2.38
N PRO A 395 -6.92 33.34 1.57
CA PRO A 395 -6.39 34.10 0.44
C PRO A 395 -7.35 34.20 -0.76
N PHE A 396 -8.39 33.36 -0.79
CA PHE A 396 -9.40 33.32 -1.85
C PHE A 396 -10.72 33.88 -1.32
N ASP A 397 -11.35 34.77 -2.09
CA ASP A 397 -12.71 35.25 -1.83
C ASP A 397 -13.71 34.28 -2.47
N VAL A 398 -14.08 33.23 -1.74
CA VAL A 398 -15.00 32.19 -2.22
C VAL A 398 -16.32 32.23 -1.45
N PRO A 399 -17.46 32.04 -2.12
CA PRO A 399 -18.75 31.99 -1.43
C PRO A 399 -18.83 30.77 -0.49
N PRO A 400 -19.65 30.84 0.58
CA PRO A 400 -19.96 29.64 1.37
C PRO A 400 -20.50 28.53 0.47
N LYS A 401 -20.09 27.29 0.76
CA LYS A 401 -20.40 26.08 -0.03
C LYS A 401 -19.61 25.92 -1.33
N THR A 402 -18.53 26.67 -1.51
CA THR A 402 -17.57 26.39 -2.60
C THR A 402 -16.99 24.98 -2.42
N PRO A 403 -17.13 24.07 -3.40
CA PRO A 403 -16.51 22.76 -3.40
C PRO A 403 -15.01 22.79 -3.12
N ILE A 404 -14.55 21.89 -2.24
CA ILE A 404 -13.13 21.72 -1.93
C ILE A 404 -12.75 20.26 -2.11
N VAL A 405 -11.64 20.03 -2.81
CA VAL A 405 -11.05 18.71 -3.01
C VAL A 405 -9.57 18.78 -2.63
N VAL A 406 -9.13 17.90 -1.74
CA VAL A 406 -7.74 17.76 -1.32
C VAL A 406 -7.21 16.43 -1.83
N LEU A 407 -6.18 16.46 -2.68
CA LEU A 407 -5.67 15.29 -3.37
C LEU A 407 -4.14 15.28 -3.45
N GLY A 408 -3.55 14.12 -3.75
CA GLY A 408 -2.10 13.97 -3.91
C GLY A 408 -1.55 12.71 -3.24
N ASP A 409 -0.27 12.47 -3.48
CA ASP A 409 0.54 11.53 -2.70
C ASP A 409 0.75 12.10 -1.30
N MET A 410 0.07 11.55 -0.31
CA MET A 410 0.11 12.00 1.09
C MET A 410 1.23 11.35 1.89
N ASN A 411 1.93 10.34 1.36
CA ASN A 411 2.98 9.61 2.08
C ASN A 411 2.56 9.19 3.51
N PHE A 412 1.31 8.79 3.69
CA PHE A 412 0.78 8.35 5.00
C PHE A 412 1.30 6.96 5.36
N VAL A 413 2.54 6.90 5.84
CA VAL A 413 3.29 5.67 6.17
C VAL A 413 3.72 5.57 7.64
N GLY A 414 3.14 6.41 8.51
CA GLY A 414 3.50 6.47 9.93
C GLY A 414 2.27 6.75 10.80
N ASP A 415 2.22 7.86 11.54
CA ASP A 415 1.15 8.04 12.52
C ASP A 415 -0.25 8.27 11.88
N ALA A 416 -1.26 7.53 12.33
CA ALA A 416 -2.66 7.69 11.90
C ALA A 416 -3.27 9.07 12.24
N GLN A 417 -2.60 9.88 13.06
CA GLN A 417 -3.01 11.26 13.33
C GLN A 417 -3.03 12.11 12.05
N GLN A 418 -2.16 11.83 11.08
CA GLN A 418 -2.02 12.66 9.88
C GLN A 418 -3.26 12.58 8.96
N PRO A 419 -3.72 11.40 8.50
CA PRO A 419 -4.99 11.29 7.77
C PRO A 419 -6.19 11.73 8.61
N ARG A 420 -6.19 11.44 9.92
CA ARG A 420 -7.25 11.90 10.83
C ARG A 420 -7.35 13.43 10.86
N THR A 421 -6.22 14.13 10.88
CA THR A 421 -6.17 15.60 10.89
C THR A 421 -6.83 16.18 9.65
N LEU A 422 -6.46 15.73 8.44
CA LEU A 422 -7.11 16.19 7.20
C LEU A 422 -8.61 15.90 7.19
N ARG A 423 -9.00 14.71 7.64
CA ARG A 423 -10.39 14.28 7.65
C ARG A 423 -11.24 15.10 8.63
N THR A 424 -10.81 15.24 9.88
CA THR A 424 -11.64 15.79 10.97
C THR A 424 -11.37 17.25 11.30
N GLY A 425 -10.23 17.77 10.85
CA GLY A 425 -9.76 19.11 11.18
C GLY A 425 -9.11 19.23 12.56
N GLU A 426 -8.69 18.10 13.15
CA GLU A 426 -8.02 18.04 14.45
C GLU A 426 -6.55 18.49 14.36
N ILE A 427 -6.33 19.80 14.36
CA ILE A 427 -4.99 20.41 14.37
C ILE A 427 -4.23 20.03 15.64
N VAL A 428 -3.03 19.48 15.50
CA VAL A 428 -2.14 19.13 16.62
C VAL A 428 -1.33 20.35 17.09
N HIS A 429 -0.70 21.07 16.17
CA HIS A 429 0.15 22.22 16.50
C HIS A 429 -0.65 23.53 16.59
N THR A 430 -1.60 23.60 17.52
CA THR A 430 -2.54 24.74 17.63
C THR A 430 -1.89 26.09 17.92
N ASP A 431 -0.73 26.08 18.60
CA ASP A 431 0.03 27.32 18.87
C ASP A 431 0.52 28.00 17.58
N ARG A 432 0.72 27.21 16.50
CA ARG A 432 1.17 27.69 15.21
C ARG A 432 0.03 27.87 14.21
N TYR A 433 -0.90 26.93 14.18
CA TYR A 433 -1.93 26.85 13.13
C TYR A 433 -3.33 27.26 13.62
N GLY A 434 -3.47 27.67 14.87
CA GLY A 434 -4.75 28.05 15.47
C GLY A 434 -5.58 26.85 15.91
N PRO A 435 -6.82 27.09 16.38
CA PRO A 435 -7.68 26.02 16.91
C PRO A 435 -8.20 25.08 15.80
N PRO A 436 -8.54 23.83 16.15
CA PRO A 436 -9.17 22.89 15.22
C PRO A 436 -10.53 23.39 14.76
N ALA A 437 -10.94 23.01 13.55
CA ALA A 437 -12.25 23.29 12.98
C ALA A 437 -12.61 22.22 11.95
N ALA A 438 -13.89 21.81 11.93
CA ALA A 438 -14.37 20.85 10.94
C ALA A 438 -14.08 21.37 9.51
N PRO A 439 -13.46 20.55 8.65
CA PRO A 439 -13.04 20.97 7.32
C PRO A 439 -14.21 21.08 6.33
N ASP A 440 -15.34 20.38 6.52
CA ASP A 440 -16.51 20.48 5.63
C ASP A 440 -17.54 21.57 6.06
N TRP A 441 -18.26 22.15 5.10
CA TRP A 441 -19.15 23.30 5.25
C TRP A 441 -20.33 23.08 6.21
N ASP A 442 -20.82 21.85 6.34
CA ASP A 442 -21.91 21.49 7.25
C ASP A 442 -21.41 21.07 8.65
N GLY A 443 -20.09 21.09 8.87
CA GLY A 443 -19.45 20.70 10.13
C GLY A 443 -19.12 19.22 10.22
N SER A 444 -19.31 18.44 9.16
CA SER A 444 -18.84 17.05 9.08
C SER A 444 -17.31 16.98 8.81
N PRO A 445 -16.70 15.80 9.01
CA PRO A 445 -15.38 15.49 8.45
C PRO A 445 -15.43 15.43 6.91
N LEU A 446 -14.31 15.70 6.23
CA LEU A 446 -14.20 15.42 4.79
C LEU A 446 -14.45 13.93 4.52
N LEU A 447 -15.05 13.64 3.36
CA LEU A 447 -15.14 12.28 2.85
C LEU A 447 -13.77 11.85 2.33
N ASP A 448 -13.23 10.75 2.87
CA ASP A 448 -12.13 10.02 2.26
C ASP A 448 -12.70 9.04 1.22
N THR A 449 -12.41 9.26 -0.06
CA THR A 449 -12.98 8.53 -1.21
C THR A 449 -12.58 7.06 -1.27
N ARG A 450 -11.33 6.73 -0.90
CA ARG A 450 -10.78 5.36 -0.92
C ARG A 450 -11.04 4.57 -2.23
N PRO A 451 -10.69 5.11 -3.40
CA PRO A 451 -10.95 4.44 -4.66
C PRO A 451 -10.29 3.07 -4.73
N ARG A 452 -11.00 2.11 -5.35
CA ARG A 452 -10.54 0.74 -5.58
C ARG A 452 -9.85 0.62 -6.94
N GLN A 453 -8.89 -0.30 -7.07
CA GLN A 453 -8.43 -0.73 -8.39
C GLN A 453 -9.55 -1.36 -9.21
N VAL A 454 -9.62 -1.01 -10.49
CA VAL A 454 -10.77 -1.34 -11.36
C VAL A 454 -11.10 -2.83 -11.43
N ALA A 455 -10.11 -3.70 -11.51
CA ALA A 455 -10.31 -5.13 -11.66
C ALA A 455 -9.46 -5.90 -10.64
N SER A 456 -9.39 -5.36 -9.42
CA SER A 456 -8.70 -5.98 -8.30
C SER A 456 -9.40 -5.59 -6.99
N PRO A 457 -9.38 -6.46 -5.97
CA PRO A 457 -9.90 -6.12 -4.65
C PRO A 457 -9.04 -5.09 -3.88
N LEU A 458 -7.93 -4.63 -4.46
CA LEU A 458 -6.95 -3.81 -3.76
C LEU A 458 -7.22 -2.31 -3.91
N HIS A 459 -6.95 -1.55 -2.84
CA HIS A 459 -7.03 -0.08 -2.82
C HIS A 459 -5.64 0.58 -2.79
N THR A 460 -4.60 -0.17 -3.15
CA THR A 460 -3.23 0.35 -3.20
C THR A 460 -3.06 1.30 -4.39
N THR A 461 -2.28 2.35 -4.18
CA THR A 461 -2.00 3.43 -5.14
C THR A 461 -0.51 3.55 -5.44
N TRP A 462 0.35 2.88 -4.66
CA TRP A 462 1.79 2.84 -4.87
C TRP A 462 2.28 1.39 -4.91
N ILE A 463 3.05 1.04 -5.94
CA ILE A 463 3.56 -0.30 -6.20
C ILE A 463 4.98 -0.19 -6.79
N ALA A 464 5.98 -0.57 -5.99
CA ALA A 464 7.37 -0.70 -6.45
C ALA A 464 7.89 -2.13 -6.17
N PRO A 465 7.88 -3.06 -7.15
CA PRO A 465 8.29 -4.45 -6.92
C PRO A 465 9.74 -4.63 -6.44
N GLY A 466 10.61 -3.64 -6.68
CA GLY A 466 11.99 -3.63 -6.21
C GLY A 466 12.19 -2.98 -4.83
N SER A 467 11.13 -2.46 -4.22
CA SER A 467 11.18 -1.93 -2.86
C SER A 467 11.09 -3.08 -1.84
N SER A 468 11.52 -2.82 -0.60
CA SER A 468 11.14 -3.68 0.51
C SER A 468 9.73 -3.35 1.01
N PHE A 469 9.25 -2.11 0.83
CA PHE A 469 7.90 -1.71 1.21
C PHE A 469 6.86 -2.41 0.32
N PRO A 470 5.91 -3.14 0.92
CA PRO A 470 4.77 -3.69 0.20
C PRO A 470 3.93 -2.60 -0.49
N PRO A 471 3.11 -2.96 -1.50
CA PRO A 471 2.15 -2.05 -2.09
C PRO A 471 1.28 -1.39 -1.02
N GLY A 472 1.10 -0.08 -1.14
CA GLY A 472 0.44 0.74 -0.13
C GLY A 472 -0.54 1.74 -0.73
N ARG A 473 -1.38 2.32 0.13
CA ARG A 473 -2.29 3.42 -0.22
C ARG A 473 -1.66 4.73 0.24
N LEU A 474 -0.99 5.41 -0.68
CA LEU A 474 -0.26 6.66 -0.41
C LEU A 474 -0.96 7.87 -1.02
N ASP A 475 -1.75 7.68 -2.07
CA ASP A 475 -2.45 8.71 -2.80
C ASP A 475 -3.91 8.78 -2.32
N TYR A 476 -4.35 9.97 -1.92
CA TYR A 476 -5.66 10.18 -1.31
C TYR A 476 -6.45 11.24 -2.08
N ALA A 477 -7.77 11.18 -1.96
CA ALA A 477 -8.66 12.28 -2.33
C ALA A 477 -9.71 12.47 -1.22
N PHE A 478 -9.70 13.65 -0.61
CA PHE A 478 -10.68 14.09 0.38
C PHE A 478 -11.60 15.14 -0.23
N VAL A 479 -12.91 15.02 0.03
CA VAL A 479 -13.94 15.85 -0.62
C VAL A 479 -14.87 16.44 0.42
N THR A 480 -15.29 17.70 0.22
CA THR A 480 -16.44 18.29 0.93
C THR A 480 -17.74 17.68 0.43
N ASP A 481 -18.16 16.58 1.04
CA ASP A 481 -19.34 15.82 0.62
C ASP A 481 -20.65 16.50 1.03
N SER A 482 -20.60 17.58 1.79
CA SER A 482 -21.75 18.45 2.03
C SER A 482 -22.22 19.22 0.79
N VAL A 483 -21.36 19.37 -0.23
CA VAL A 483 -21.62 20.15 -1.46
C VAL A 483 -21.30 19.40 -2.75
N LEU A 484 -20.49 18.33 -2.68
CA LEU A 484 -20.22 17.43 -3.79
C LEU A 484 -20.73 16.01 -3.52
N GLU A 485 -21.13 15.32 -4.57
CA GLU A 485 -21.33 13.88 -4.60
C GLU A 485 -20.24 13.25 -5.46
N VAL A 486 -19.54 12.26 -4.91
CA VAL A 486 -18.61 11.42 -5.67
C VAL A 486 -19.44 10.33 -6.33
N VAL A 487 -19.65 10.46 -7.64
CA VAL A 487 -20.54 9.57 -8.41
C VAL A 487 -19.81 8.38 -8.99
N HIS A 488 -18.49 8.45 -9.07
CA HIS A 488 -17.62 7.37 -9.52
C HIS A 488 -16.17 7.63 -9.11
N GLU A 489 -15.40 6.57 -8.88
CA GLU A 489 -14.01 6.66 -8.46
C GLU A 489 -13.28 5.34 -8.73
N PHE A 490 -11.98 5.41 -9.04
CA PHE A 490 -11.15 4.22 -9.24
C PHE A 490 -9.65 4.54 -9.20
N VAL A 491 -8.85 3.49 -9.00
CA VAL A 491 -7.41 3.48 -9.22
C VAL A 491 -7.11 2.68 -10.49
N LEU A 492 -6.34 3.26 -11.41
CA LEU A 492 -5.96 2.56 -12.64
C LEU A 492 -4.70 1.72 -12.41
N HIS A 493 -4.84 0.40 -12.41
CA HIS A 493 -3.73 -0.55 -12.41
C HIS A 493 -3.80 -1.46 -13.65
N THR A 494 -3.06 -1.09 -14.69
CA THR A 494 -3.19 -1.74 -16.01
C THR A 494 -2.83 -3.23 -16.08
N PRO A 495 -1.92 -3.79 -15.25
CA PRO A 495 -1.74 -5.23 -15.13
C PRO A 495 -3.00 -5.99 -14.74
N ALA A 496 -3.79 -5.47 -13.80
CA ALA A 496 -5.00 -6.12 -13.27
C ALA A 496 -6.18 -6.10 -14.26
N LEU A 497 -6.18 -5.18 -15.23
CA LEU A 497 -7.30 -5.07 -16.18
C LEU A 497 -7.43 -6.33 -17.07
N PRO A 498 -8.66 -6.80 -17.35
CA PRO A 498 -8.89 -7.78 -18.40
C PRO A 498 -8.40 -7.31 -19.77
N ALA A 499 -8.00 -8.25 -20.63
CA ALA A 499 -7.38 -7.94 -21.92
C ALA A 499 -8.33 -7.22 -22.89
N ASP A 500 -9.62 -7.52 -22.84
CA ASP A 500 -10.68 -6.86 -23.60
C ASP A 500 -10.91 -5.43 -23.11
N VAL A 501 -10.95 -5.20 -21.79
CA VAL A 501 -11.02 -3.84 -21.20
C VAL A 501 -9.82 -3.00 -21.65
N ARG A 502 -8.59 -3.51 -21.53
CA ARG A 502 -7.41 -2.79 -22.03
C ARG A 502 -7.51 -2.45 -23.51
N SER A 503 -7.93 -3.41 -24.33
CA SER A 503 -8.06 -3.21 -25.77
C SER A 503 -9.12 -2.16 -26.13
N ALA A 504 -10.24 -2.13 -25.39
CA ALA A 504 -11.32 -1.17 -25.59
C ALA A 504 -10.89 0.28 -25.29
N HIS A 505 -10.01 0.47 -24.29
CA HIS A 505 -9.51 1.79 -23.89
C HIS A 505 -8.12 2.11 -24.45
N GLY A 506 -7.59 1.29 -25.37
CA GLY A 506 -6.28 1.52 -25.99
C GLY A 506 -5.08 1.38 -25.04
N LEU A 507 -5.28 0.75 -23.87
CA LEU A 507 -4.27 0.54 -22.83
C LEU A 507 -3.42 -0.72 -23.09
N ARG A 508 -2.24 -0.77 -22.48
CA ARG A 508 -1.36 -1.95 -22.39
C ARG A 508 -1.16 -2.35 -20.95
N ALA A 509 -0.91 -3.64 -20.71
CA ALA A 509 -0.72 -4.18 -19.36
C ALA A 509 0.42 -3.52 -18.60
N ASN A 510 1.42 -2.99 -19.30
CA ASN A 510 2.60 -2.37 -18.69
C ASN A 510 2.54 -0.84 -18.67
N ASP A 511 1.41 -0.20 -18.98
CA ASP A 511 1.35 1.26 -19.06
C ASP A 511 1.61 1.91 -17.69
N THR A 512 0.87 1.51 -16.66
CA THR A 512 1.06 2.07 -15.32
C THR A 512 2.43 1.72 -14.73
N PRO A 513 2.93 0.46 -14.76
CA PRO A 513 4.29 0.15 -14.27
C PRO A 513 5.43 0.82 -15.05
N THR A 514 5.21 1.18 -16.32
CA THR A 514 6.22 1.91 -17.12
C THR A 514 6.20 3.39 -16.82
N ALA A 515 5.03 3.97 -16.52
CA ALA A 515 4.85 5.40 -16.32
C ALA A 515 5.41 5.86 -14.96
N SER A 516 4.93 5.26 -13.87
CA SER A 516 5.26 5.63 -12.49
C SER A 516 5.12 4.42 -11.56
N ASP A 517 5.77 4.45 -10.41
CA ASP A 517 5.52 3.53 -9.29
C ASP A 517 4.23 3.88 -8.53
N HIS A 518 3.71 5.10 -8.70
CA HIS A 518 2.35 5.46 -8.31
C HIS A 518 1.33 5.09 -9.40
N LEU A 519 0.08 4.96 -8.99
CA LEU A 519 -1.06 4.65 -9.83
C LEU A 519 -1.98 5.87 -9.92
N PRO A 520 -2.59 6.16 -11.09
CA PRO A 520 -3.55 7.24 -11.21
C PRO A 520 -4.77 7.01 -10.33
N VAL A 521 -5.06 7.96 -9.45
CA VAL A 521 -6.27 8.03 -8.64
C VAL A 521 -7.28 8.94 -9.32
N VAL A 522 -8.46 8.42 -9.66
CA VAL A 522 -9.50 9.14 -10.40
C VAL A 522 -10.76 9.26 -9.56
N ILE A 523 -11.34 10.45 -9.54
CA ILE A 523 -12.66 10.71 -8.96
C ILE A 523 -13.52 11.51 -9.95
N ASP A 524 -14.80 11.18 -10.01
CA ASP A 524 -15.85 11.87 -10.75
C ASP A 524 -16.84 12.48 -9.77
N VAL A 525 -17.07 13.78 -9.90
CA VAL A 525 -17.94 14.52 -8.98
C VAL A 525 -19.09 15.22 -9.71
N THR A 526 -20.16 15.47 -8.96
CA THR A 526 -21.27 16.34 -9.33
C THR A 526 -21.67 17.22 -8.14
N PRO A 527 -22.26 18.40 -8.36
CA PRO A 527 -22.88 19.18 -7.29
C PRO A 527 -24.02 18.44 -6.61
N ARG A 528 -24.24 18.68 -5.32
CA ARG A 528 -25.39 18.19 -4.54
C ARG A 528 -26.62 19.09 -4.55
#